data_AF-A0A9E1EL47-F1
#
_entry.id   AF-A0A9E1EL47-F1
#
_cell.length_a   1.000
_cell.length_b   1.000
_cell.length_c   1.000
_cell.angle_alpha   90.00
_cell.angle_beta   90.00
_cell.angle_gamma   90.00
#
_symmetry.space_group_name_H-M   'P 1'
#
loop_
_entity.id
_entity.type
_entity.pdbx_description
1 polymer ?
#
loop_
_entity_poly.entity_id
_entity_poly.type
_entity_poly.pdbx_seq_one_letter_code
_entity_poly.pdbx_strand_id
1 'polypeptide(L)'
;MKLYDKNAVAKFLDMTPKNVERLTQKGILQTKQGNLYALAETNRAYIKYLRDRNPESQEAVDLNEERAKLTKTKRLNEELDLAVKKGELHRSEDIEKVMTAMLINFKSRLSAIPAEEADKLA
;
A
#
# COMPACT_ATOMS: atom_id res chain seq x y z
N MET A 1 7.74 -13.44 -33.82
CA MET A 1 6.63 -12.91 -33.00
C MET A 1 5.35 -13.58 -33.49
N LYS A 2 4.53 -14.18 -32.63
CA LYS A 2 3.27 -14.80 -33.07
C LYS A 2 2.25 -13.71 -33.37
N LEU A 3 1.68 -13.76 -34.57
CA LEU A 3 0.66 -12.83 -35.03
C LEU A 3 -0.69 -13.55 -35.09
N TYR A 4 -1.76 -12.79 -34.85
CA TYR A 4 -3.11 -13.32 -34.68
C TYR A 4 -4.09 -12.62 -35.62
N ASP A 5 -5.12 -13.36 -36.03
CA ASP A 5 -6.20 -12.80 -36.82
C ASP A 5 -7.16 -11.97 -35.95
N LYS A 6 -8.04 -11.22 -36.60
CA LYS A 6 -9.05 -10.39 -35.91
C LYS A 6 -9.97 -11.21 -35.00
N ASN A 7 -10.24 -12.48 -35.32
CA ASN A 7 -11.14 -13.32 -34.54
C ASN A 7 -10.47 -13.79 -33.23
N ALA A 8 -9.19 -14.14 -33.26
CA ALA A 8 -8.43 -14.47 -32.06
C ALA A 8 -8.28 -13.25 -31.14
N VAL A 9 -8.01 -12.06 -31.71
CA VAL A 9 -7.96 -10.80 -30.94
C VAL A 9 -9.32 -10.49 -30.31
N ALA A 10 -10.39 -10.64 -31.08
CA ALA A 10 -11.77 -10.43 -30.62
C ALA A 10 -12.10 -11.33 -29.41
N LYS A 11 -11.77 -12.64 -29.50
CA LYS A 11 -11.94 -13.57 -28.38
C LYS A 11 -11.07 -13.20 -27.18
N PHE A 12 -9.84 -12.75 -27.40
CA PHE A 12 -8.91 -12.42 -26.32
C PHE A 12 -9.31 -11.15 -25.56
N LEU A 13 -9.77 -10.12 -26.28
CA LEU A 13 -10.21 -8.85 -25.68
C LEU A 13 -11.70 -8.83 -25.33
N ASP A 14 -12.35 -9.99 -25.36
CA ASP A 14 -13.77 -10.20 -25.09
C ASP A 14 -14.69 -9.18 -25.82
N MET A 15 -14.50 -9.10 -27.14
CA MET A 15 -15.26 -8.19 -28.01
C MET A 15 -15.59 -8.83 -29.36
N THR A 16 -16.43 -8.17 -30.15
CA THR A 16 -16.76 -8.67 -31.49
C THR A 16 -15.65 -8.34 -32.52
N PRO A 17 -15.44 -9.18 -33.55
CA PRO A 17 -14.49 -8.88 -34.64
C PRO A 17 -14.75 -7.53 -35.33
N LYS A 18 -16.03 -7.14 -35.42
CA LYS A 18 -16.45 -5.82 -35.96
C LYS A 18 -15.94 -4.66 -35.09
N ASN A 19 -15.91 -4.84 -33.76
CA ASN A 19 -15.34 -3.84 -32.87
C ASN A 19 -13.82 -3.74 -33.02
N VAL A 20 -13.13 -4.87 -33.20
CA VAL A 20 -11.69 -4.87 -33.51
C VAL A 20 -11.41 -4.07 -34.77
N GLU A 21 -12.12 -4.34 -35.87
CA GLU A 21 -11.98 -3.59 -37.14
C GLU A 21 -12.24 -2.09 -36.96
N ARG A 22 -13.31 -1.72 -36.24
CA ARG A 22 -13.61 -0.32 -35.96
C ARG A 22 -12.50 0.38 -35.18
N LEU A 23 -11.92 -0.30 -34.19
CA LEU A 23 -10.81 0.25 -33.40
C LEU A 23 -9.52 0.35 -34.24
N THR A 24 -9.30 -0.58 -35.15
CA THR A 24 -8.18 -0.52 -36.12
C THR A 24 -8.36 0.65 -37.10
N GLN A 25 -9.56 0.85 -37.66
CA GLN A 25 -9.87 1.98 -38.54
C GLN A 25 -9.70 3.33 -37.85
N LYS A 26 -9.99 3.40 -36.55
CA LYS A 26 -9.75 4.59 -35.71
C LYS A 26 -8.28 4.80 -35.36
N GLY A 27 -7.38 3.90 -35.78
CA GLY A 27 -5.95 3.96 -35.47
C GLY A 27 -5.59 3.58 -34.03
N ILE A 28 -6.54 3.05 -33.25
CA ILE A 28 -6.32 2.65 -31.86
C ILE A 28 -5.57 1.31 -31.81
N LEU A 29 -6.01 0.34 -32.62
CA LEU A 29 -5.30 -0.93 -32.79
C LEU A 29 -4.48 -0.89 -34.08
N GLN A 30 -3.28 -1.46 -34.05
CA GLN A 30 -2.38 -1.48 -35.19
C GLN A 30 -2.17 -2.92 -35.68
N THR A 31 -2.24 -3.11 -36.99
CA THR A 31 -1.81 -4.34 -37.64
C THR A 31 -0.32 -4.28 -37.92
N LYS A 32 0.36 -5.42 -37.83
CA LYS A 32 1.80 -5.53 -38.12
C LYS A 32 2.06 -5.95 -39.55
N GLN A 33 1.33 -6.97 -40.00
CA GLN A 33 1.53 -7.58 -41.30
C GLN A 33 0.16 -7.84 -41.93
N GLY A 34 -0.22 -6.96 -42.86
CA GLY A 34 -1.55 -6.99 -43.48
C GLY A 34 -2.66 -6.84 -42.42
N ASN A 35 -3.46 -7.89 -42.25
CA ASN A 35 -4.59 -7.94 -41.32
C ASN A 35 -4.29 -8.71 -40.02
N LEU A 36 -3.01 -8.94 -39.71
CA LEU A 36 -2.59 -9.66 -38.52
C LEU A 36 -2.09 -8.72 -37.41
N TYR A 37 -2.39 -9.09 -36.16
CA TYR A 37 -2.17 -8.30 -34.96
C TYR A 37 -1.15 -8.96 -34.03
N ALA A 38 -0.37 -8.13 -33.35
CA ALA A 38 0.51 -8.54 -32.26
C ALA A 38 -0.22 -8.41 -30.92
N LEU A 39 -0.62 -9.55 -30.32
CA LEU A 39 -1.53 -9.58 -29.17
C LEU A 39 -1.10 -8.68 -27.99
N ALA A 40 0.19 -8.70 -27.64
CA ALA A 40 0.73 -7.90 -26.55
C ALA A 40 0.59 -6.38 -26.80
N GLU A 41 0.83 -5.94 -28.04
CA GLU A 41 0.70 -4.53 -28.42
C GLU A 41 -0.77 -4.12 -28.51
N THR A 42 -1.60 -4.96 -29.11
CA THR A 42 -3.05 -4.74 -29.21
C THR A 42 -3.69 -4.64 -27.82
N ASN A 43 -3.27 -5.49 -26.87
CA ASN A 43 -3.74 -5.44 -25.49
C ASN A 43 -3.35 -4.12 -24.80
N ARG A 44 -2.08 -3.71 -24.90
CA ARG A 44 -1.62 -2.43 -24.32
C ARG A 44 -2.35 -1.23 -24.93
N ALA A 45 -2.53 -1.22 -26.25
CA ALA A 45 -3.25 -0.16 -26.95
C ALA A 45 -4.73 -0.11 -26.54
N TYR A 46 -5.37 -1.27 -26.37
CA TYR A 46 -6.75 -1.35 -25.91
C TYR A 46 -6.92 -0.87 -24.45
N ILE A 47 -6.02 -1.27 -23.54
CA ILE A 47 -6.02 -0.80 -22.15
C ILE A 47 -5.85 0.73 -22.11
N LYS A 48 -4.91 1.27 -22.89
CA LYS A 48 -4.72 2.72 -23.00
C LYS A 48 -5.98 3.42 -23.51
N TYR A 49 -6.62 2.87 -24.55
CA TYR A 49 -7.88 3.41 -25.06
C TYR A 49 -9.00 3.42 -24.03
N LEU A 50 -9.14 2.36 -23.23
CA LEU A 50 -10.15 2.30 -22.16
C LEU A 50 -9.89 3.35 -21.08
N ARG A 51 -8.62 3.54 -20.73
CA ARG A 51 -8.16 4.53 -19.75
C ARG A 51 -8.40 5.96 -20.22
N ASP A 52 -8.06 6.28 -21.47
CA ASP A 52 -8.28 7.60 -22.06
C ASP A 52 -9.79 7.92 -22.21
N ARG A 53 -10.62 6.88 -22.39
CA ARG A 53 -12.08 7.02 -22.50
C ARG A 53 -12.79 7.18 -21.16
N ASN A 54 -12.19 6.69 -20.07
CA ASN A 54 -12.69 6.85 -18.70
C ASN A 54 -11.63 7.57 -17.85
N PRO A 55 -11.48 8.90 -17.98
CA PRO A 55 -10.57 9.66 -17.13
C PRO A 55 -10.91 9.50 -15.63
N GLU A 56 -12.18 9.33 -15.28
CA GLU A 56 -12.60 9.01 -13.90
C GLU A 56 -12.07 7.66 -13.39
N SER A 57 -11.67 6.72 -14.25
CA SER A 57 -11.09 5.45 -13.79
C SER A 57 -9.66 5.61 -13.28
N GLN A 58 -8.94 6.64 -13.74
CA GLN A 58 -7.62 6.97 -13.21
C GLN A 58 -7.76 7.62 -11.84
N GLU A 59 -8.68 8.58 -11.69
CA GLU A 59 -9.01 9.21 -10.42
C GLU A 59 -9.68 8.23 -9.44
N ALA A 60 -10.50 7.29 -9.89
CA ALA A 60 -11.13 6.30 -9.02
C ALA A 60 -10.15 5.26 -8.46
N VAL A 61 -9.10 4.91 -9.23
CA VAL A 61 -8.00 4.07 -8.71
C VAL A 61 -7.21 4.84 -7.66
N ASP A 62 -6.89 6.10 -7.92
CA ASP A 62 -6.18 6.98 -6.97
C ASP A 62 -6.99 7.24 -5.69
N LEU A 63 -8.29 7.56 -5.82
CA LEU A 63 -9.21 7.74 -4.71
C LEU A 63 -9.40 6.48 -3.87
N ASN A 64 -9.40 5.30 -4.49
CA ASN A 64 -9.47 4.03 -3.74
C ASN A 64 -8.17 3.73 -3.01
N GLU A 65 -7.01 4.03 -3.61
CA GLU A 65 -5.71 3.92 -2.94
C GLU A 65 -5.59 4.89 -1.76
N GLU A 66 -5.98 6.15 -1.94
CA GLU A 66 -5.99 7.17 -0.88
C GLU A 66 -6.99 6.81 0.24
N ARG A 67 -8.20 6.34 -0.11
CA ARG A 67 -9.16 5.83 0.88
C ARG A 67 -8.61 4.62 1.63
N ALA A 68 -7.94 3.68 0.95
CA ALA A 68 -7.35 2.51 1.59
C ALA A 68 -6.24 2.89 2.57
N LYS A 69 -5.38 3.85 2.21
CA LYS A 69 -4.35 4.43 3.11
C LYS A 69 -5.00 5.10 4.31
N LEU A 70 -6.00 5.97 4.09
CA LEU A 70 -6.72 6.66 5.17
C LEU A 70 -7.42 5.69 6.12
N THR A 71 -8.10 4.67 5.60
CA THR A 71 -8.76 3.64 6.43
C THR A 71 -7.73 2.82 7.21
N LYS A 72 -6.56 2.54 6.64
CA LYS A 72 -5.46 1.87 7.36
C LYS A 72 -4.96 2.71 8.53
N THR A 73 -4.72 4.00 8.32
CA THR A 73 -4.27 4.92 9.37
C THR A 73 -5.33 5.11 10.46
N LYS A 74 -6.62 5.25 10.07
CA LYS A 74 -7.73 5.35 11.03
C LYS A 74 -7.84 4.11 11.90
N ARG A 75 -7.76 2.91 11.31
CA ARG A 75 -7.77 1.65 12.06
C ARG A 75 -6.61 1.58 13.06
N LEU A 76 -5.39 1.94 12.63
CA LEU A 76 -4.23 1.93 13.51
C LEU A 76 -4.39 2.92 14.69
N ASN A 77 -4.93 4.11 14.44
CA ASN A 77 -5.22 5.06 15.52
C ASN A 77 -6.28 4.52 16.49
N GLU A 78 -7.35 3.93 15.97
CA GLU A 78 -8.40 3.30 16.81
C GLU A 78 -7.84 2.14 17.63
N GLU A 79 -6.94 1.32 17.06
CA GLU A 79 -6.23 0.25 17.76
C GLU A 79 -5.32 0.80 18.87
N LEU A 80 -4.57 1.87 18.60
CA LEU A 80 -3.72 2.54 19.60
C LEU A 80 -4.55 3.16 20.73
N ASP A 81 -5.65 3.85 20.40
CA ASP A 81 -6.56 4.43 21.38
C ASP A 81 -7.21 3.33 22.25
N LEU A 82 -7.53 2.19 21.66
CA LEU A 82 -8.04 1.03 22.38
C LEU A 82 -6.97 0.43 23.31
N ALA A 83 -5.70 0.35 22.86
CA ALA A 83 -4.59 -0.11 23.69
C ALA A 83 -4.32 0.84 24.88
N VAL A 84 -4.42 2.16 24.68
CA VAL A 84 -4.36 3.15 25.77
C VAL A 84 -5.51 2.93 26.76
N LYS A 85 -6.75 2.75 26.29
CA LYS A 85 -7.92 2.51 27.16
C LYS A 85 -7.81 1.21 27.95
N LYS A 86 -7.15 0.19 27.40
CA LYS A 86 -6.82 -1.07 28.10
C LYS A 86 -5.67 -0.93 29.09
N GLY A 87 -4.93 0.18 29.05
CA GLY A 87 -3.76 0.40 29.89
C GLY A 87 -2.50 -0.34 29.40
N GLU A 88 -2.48 -0.81 28.14
CA GLU A 88 -1.33 -1.51 27.55
C GLU A 88 -0.32 -0.54 26.91
N LEU A 89 -0.74 0.69 26.61
CA LEU A 89 0.10 1.75 26.04
C LEU A 89 0.22 2.91 27.02
N HIS A 90 1.46 3.33 27.30
CA HIS A 90 1.77 4.49 28.13
C HIS A 90 2.52 5.54 27.33
N ARG A 91 2.34 6.81 27.71
CA ARG A 91 3.11 7.91 27.12
C ARG A 91 4.55 7.82 27.61
N SER A 92 5.50 8.08 26.73
CA SER A 92 6.94 8.02 27.08
C SER A 92 7.29 8.95 28.24
N GLU A 93 6.63 10.11 28.33
CA GLU A 93 6.80 11.08 29.43
C GLU A 93 6.43 10.49 30.80
N ASP A 94 5.39 9.65 30.85
CA ASP A 94 4.95 9.03 32.10
C ASP A 94 5.92 7.91 32.51
N ILE A 95 6.41 7.14 31.55
CA ILE A 95 7.47 6.14 31.78
C ILE A 95 8.74 6.81 32.28
N GLU A 96 9.17 7.90 31.65
CA GLU A 96 10.38 8.63 32.01
C GLU A 96 10.34 9.14 33.45
N LYS A 97 9.21 9.72 33.89
CA LYS A 97 9.02 10.16 35.28
C LYS A 97 9.16 9.01 36.28
N VAL A 98 8.51 7.88 36.01
CA VAL A 98 8.55 6.70 36.89
C VAL A 98 9.97 6.14 36.96
N MET A 99 10.65 5.99 35.83
CA MET A 99 12.02 5.48 35.77
C MET A 99 13.01 6.41 36.46
N THR A 100 12.87 7.72 36.25
CA THR A 100 13.72 8.72 36.91
C THR A 100 13.56 8.67 38.42
N ALA A 101 12.32 8.65 38.92
CA ALA A 101 12.05 8.54 40.35
C ALA A 101 12.60 7.23 40.93
N MET A 102 12.44 6.11 40.21
CA MET A 102 12.98 4.82 40.61
C MET A 102 14.51 4.85 40.73
N LEU A 103 15.20 5.41 39.74
CA LEU A 103 16.67 5.50 39.74
C LEU A 103 17.20 6.45 40.81
N ILE A 104 16.53 7.57 41.07
CA ILE A 104 16.89 8.50 42.17
C ILE A 104 16.75 7.80 43.52
N ASN A 105 15.62 7.12 43.74
CA ASN A 105 15.39 6.37 44.98
C ASN A 105 16.41 5.24 45.16
N PHE A 106 16.74 4.53 44.08
CA PHE A 106 17.77 3.49 44.09
C PHE A 106 19.14 4.06 44.45
N LYS A 107 19.56 5.16 43.81
CA LYS A 107 20.81 5.86 44.12
C LYS A 107 20.85 6.32 45.57
N SER A 108 19.77 6.93 46.06
CA SER A 108 19.68 7.41 47.44
C SER A 108 19.83 6.27 48.45
N ARG A 109 19.24 5.10 48.18
CA ARG A 109 19.38 3.92 49.04
C ARG A 109 20.79 3.35 49.01
N LEU A 110 21.43 3.27 47.83
CA LEU A 110 22.83 2.84 47.73
C LEU A 110 23.78 3.77 48.47
N SER A 111 23.59 5.09 48.35
CA SER A 111 24.42 6.08 49.05
C SER A 111 24.23 6.08 50.58
N ALA A 112 23.13 5.52 51.08
CA ALA A 112 22.87 5.41 52.51
C ALA A 112 23.50 4.16 53.15
N ILE A 113 24.03 3.22 52.35
CA ILE A 113 24.76 2.05 52.86
C ILE A 113 26.14 2.54 53.34
N PRO A 114 26.48 2.41 54.63
CA PRO A 114 27.82 2.74 55.13
C PRO A 114 28.87 1.87 54.45
N ALA A 115 30.03 2.46 54.11
CA ALA A 115 31.11 1.76 53.42
C ALA A 115 31.58 0.47 54.16
N GLU A 116 31.40 0.41 55.49
CA GLU A 116 31.76 -0.74 56.34
C GLU A 116 30.85 -1.97 56.15
N GLU A 117 29.64 -1.82 55.60
CA GLU A 117 28.76 -2.95 55.25
C GLU A 117 28.87 -3.37 53.78
N ALA A 118 29.40 -2.52 52.91
CA ALA A 118 29.60 -2.83 51.50
C ALA A 118 30.62 -3.97 51.29
N ASP A 119 31.68 -4.02 52.10
CA ASP A 119 32.69 -5.10 52.08
C ASP A 119 32.14 -6.47 52.55
N LYS A 120 30.97 -6.52 53.22
CA LYS A 120 30.34 -7.77 53.66
C LYS A 120 29.39 -8.38 52.62
N LEU A 121 29.13 -7.67 51.52
CA LEU A 121 28.21 -8.04 50.44
C LEU A 121 28.94 -8.47 49.14
N ALA A 122 30.27 -8.47 49.13
CA ALA A 122 31.12 -9.02 48.07
C ALA A 122 31.51 -10.48 48.39
#